data_AF-C1DUJ3-F1
#
_entry.id   AF-C1DUJ3-F1
#
_cell.length_a   1.000
_cell.length_b   1.000
_cell.length_c   1.000
_cell.angle_alpha   90.00
_cell.angle_beta   90.00
_cell.angle_gamma   90.00
#
_symmetry.space_group_name_H-M   'P 1'
#
loop_
_entity.id
_entity.type
_entity.pdbx_description
1 polymer ?
#
loop_
_entity_poly.entity_id
_entity_poly.type
_entity_poly.pdbx_seq_one_letter_code
_entity_poly.pdbx_strand_id
1 'polypeptide(L)'
;MEKKRLKDVSQVVETQEGVKIEVKESVNLEGIKEIVDNCKTGKCDCMSQEVKAKVSFMDFRVENGKPVIEIKGDVKEEDIRQALEKSQKYLDVK
;
A
#
# COMPACT_ATOMS: atom_id res chain seq x y z
N MET A 1 -9.08 -11.62 16.36
CA MET A 1 -8.70 -10.85 15.16
C MET A 1 -8.41 -9.44 15.62
N GLU A 2 -7.17 -9.02 15.44
CA GLU A 2 -6.73 -7.66 15.78
C GLU A 2 -6.89 -6.77 14.54
N LYS A 3 -7.30 -5.52 14.74
CA LYS A 3 -7.44 -4.55 13.65
C LYS A 3 -6.22 -3.64 13.63
N LYS A 4 -5.44 -3.71 12.55
CA LYS A 4 -4.26 -2.86 12.35
C LYS A 4 -4.37 -2.11 11.03
N ARG A 5 -3.72 -0.95 10.91
CA ARG A 5 -3.62 -0.27 9.61
C ARG A 5 -2.47 -0.86 8.81
N LEU A 6 -2.49 -0.64 7.50
CA LEU A 6 -1.45 -1.14 6.61
C LEU A 6 -0.05 -0.68 7.06
N LYS A 7 0.09 0.57 7.54
CA LYS A 7 1.38 1.08 8.04
C LYS A 7 1.94 0.32 9.25
N ASP A 8 1.06 -0.28 10.06
CA ASP A 8 1.45 -0.94 11.31
C ASP A 8 1.92 -2.38 11.05
N VAL A 9 1.53 -2.96 9.91
CA VAL A 9 1.79 -4.36 9.54
C VAL A 9 2.70 -4.52 8.34
N SER A 10 3.21 -3.41 7.78
CA SER A 10 3.99 -3.44 6.54
C SER A 10 5.26 -2.61 6.63
N GLN A 11 6.18 -2.90 5.72
CA GLN A 11 7.40 -2.15 5.50
C GLN A 11 7.38 -1.56 4.09
N VAL A 12 7.66 -0.28 4.00
CA VAL A 12 7.86 0.41 2.73
C VAL A 12 9.33 0.25 2.33
N VAL A 13 9.60 -0.11 1.08
CA VAL A 13 10.93 -0.37 0.54
C VAL A 13 11.03 0.31 -0.83
N GLU A 14 12.00 1.21 -1.01
CA GLU A 14 12.30 1.76 -2.33
C GLU A 14 12.90 0.71 -3.25
N THR A 15 12.53 0.81 -4.52
CA THR A 15 13.00 -0.04 -5.61
C THR A 15 13.49 0.83 -6.75
N GLN A 16 14.20 0.26 -7.71
CA GLN A 16 14.65 1.01 -8.89
C GLN A 16 13.49 1.53 -9.75
N GLU A 17 12.30 0.92 -9.64
CA GLU A 17 11.13 1.25 -10.46
C GLU A 17 10.07 2.06 -9.69
N GLY A 18 10.29 2.38 -8.42
CA GLY A 18 9.32 3.03 -7.53
C GLY A 18 9.39 2.48 -6.11
N VAL A 19 8.28 2.05 -5.54
CA VAL A 19 8.17 1.61 -4.14
C VAL A 19 7.41 0.29 -4.01
N LYS A 20 7.86 -0.56 -3.09
CA LYS A 20 7.21 -1.81 -2.70
C LYS A 20 6.78 -1.73 -1.23
N ILE A 21 5.56 -2.17 -0.94
CA ILE A 21 5.02 -2.30 0.42
C ILE A 21 4.92 -3.79 0.75
N GLU A 22 5.75 -4.25 1.67
CA GLU A 22 5.79 -5.65 2.11
C GLU A 22 5.00 -5.83 3.40
N VAL A 23 3.90 -6.56 3.33
CA VAL A 23 3.13 -6.89 4.54
C VAL A 23 3.85 -7.98 5.32
N LYS A 24 4.22 -7.69 6.56
CA LYS A 24 5.00 -8.58 7.43
C LYS A 24 4.12 -9.52 8.26
N GLU A 25 2.88 -9.14 8.52
CA GLU A 25 1.91 -9.94 9.28
C GLU A 25 0.90 -10.67 8.38
N SER A 26 0.24 -11.68 8.92
CA SER A 26 -0.82 -12.42 8.22
C SER A 26 -2.12 -11.61 8.24
N VAL A 27 -2.41 -10.93 7.14
CA VAL A 27 -3.63 -10.11 6.98
C VAL A 27 -4.62 -10.75 6.00
N ASN A 28 -5.89 -10.33 6.05
CA ASN A 28 -6.85 -10.69 5.02
C ASN A 28 -6.49 -10.03 3.66
N LEU A 29 -6.31 -10.85 2.61
CA LEU A 29 -6.03 -10.41 1.25
C LEU A 29 -7.14 -9.53 0.64
N GLU A 30 -8.40 -9.74 1.02
CA GLU A 30 -9.51 -8.91 0.55
C GLU A 30 -9.34 -7.46 0.99
N GLY A 31 -8.86 -7.24 2.22
CA GLY A 31 -8.57 -5.90 2.72
C GLY A 31 -7.45 -5.21 1.95
N ILE A 32 -6.41 -5.97 1.57
CA ILE A 32 -5.33 -5.44 0.72
C ILE A 32 -5.83 -5.10 -0.68
N LYS A 33 -6.61 -5.99 -1.29
CA LYS A 33 -7.22 -5.75 -2.60
C LYS A 33 -8.07 -4.49 -2.59
N GLU A 34 -8.86 -4.28 -1.55
CA GLU A 34 -9.69 -3.07 -1.42
C GLU A 34 -8.85 -1.80 -1.25
N ILE A 35 -7.75 -1.84 -0.48
CA ILE A 35 -6.81 -0.72 -0.37
C ILE A 35 -6.25 -0.35 -1.74
N VAL A 36 -5.76 -1.35 -2.49
CA VAL A 36 -5.18 -1.14 -3.82
C VAL A 36 -6.23 -0.66 -4.82
N ASP A 37 -7.44 -1.21 -4.81
CA ASP A 37 -8.54 -0.75 -5.65
C ASP A 37 -8.89 0.70 -5.36
N ASN A 38 -9.03 1.06 -4.08
CA ASN A 38 -9.33 2.44 -3.67
C ASN A 38 -8.24 3.42 -4.12
N CYS A 39 -6.97 3.02 -4.08
CA CYS A 39 -5.86 3.81 -4.61
C CYS A 39 -5.94 3.95 -6.14
N LYS A 40 -6.18 2.85 -6.86
CA LYS A 40 -6.30 2.82 -8.34
C LYS A 40 -7.47 3.66 -8.85
N THR A 41 -8.63 3.54 -8.22
CA THR A 41 -9.84 4.26 -8.63
C THR A 41 -9.88 5.70 -8.10
N GLY A 42 -8.83 6.14 -7.38
CA GLY A 42 -8.77 7.48 -6.79
C GLY A 42 -9.79 7.73 -5.67
N LYS A 43 -10.40 6.67 -5.12
CA LYS A 43 -11.36 6.74 -4.00
C LYS A 43 -10.68 7.04 -2.67
N CYS A 44 -9.35 6.99 -2.61
CA CYS A 44 -8.59 7.39 -1.45
C CYS A 44 -8.00 8.81 -1.63
N ASP A 45 -8.11 9.62 -0.58
CA ASP A 45 -7.41 10.92 -0.45
C ASP A 45 -6.08 10.77 0.31
N CYS A 46 -5.56 9.54 0.35
CA CYS A 46 -4.32 9.21 1.04
C CYS A 46 -3.12 9.86 0.35
N MET A 47 -3.12 9.91 -0.99
CA MET A 47 -2.06 10.53 -1.79
C MET A 47 -2.49 11.92 -2.29
N SER A 48 -1.56 12.88 -2.29
CA SER A 48 -1.77 14.18 -2.95
C SER A 48 -1.90 14.00 -4.47
N GLN A 49 -2.48 14.98 -5.17
CA GLN A 49 -2.56 14.91 -6.64
C GLN A 49 -1.19 14.81 -7.30
N GLU A 50 -0.17 15.47 -6.72
CA GLU A 50 1.22 15.38 -7.19
C GLU A 50 1.74 13.94 -7.11
N VAL A 51 1.55 13.26 -5.97
CA VAL A 51 1.97 11.86 -5.79
C VAL A 51 1.17 10.94 -6.70
N LYS A 52 -0.14 11.16 -6.85
CA LYS A 52 -0.99 10.39 -7.78
C LYS A 52 -0.48 10.49 -9.23
N ALA A 53 -0.01 11.66 -9.66
CA ALA A 53 0.53 11.86 -11.01
C ALA A 53 1.89 11.18 -11.23
N LYS A 54 2.66 10.95 -10.15
CA LYS A 54 3.95 10.24 -10.19
C LYS A 54 3.80 8.73 -10.33
N VAL A 55 2.65 8.16 -9.96
CA VAL A 55 2.36 6.71 -10.06
C VAL A 55 2.04 6.34 -11.50
N SER A 56 2.84 5.46 -12.09
CA SER A 56 2.61 4.91 -13.44
C SER A 56 1.95 3.52 -13.41
N PHE A 57 2.15 2.78 -12.32
CA PHE A 57 1.56 1.46 -12.12
C PHE A 57 1.37 1.20 -10.63
N MET A 58 0.30 0.47 -10.31
CA MET A 58 0.08 -0.04 -8.97
C MET A 58 -0.54 -1.42 -9.08
N ASP A 59 -0.11 -2.37 -8.28
CA ASP A 59 -0.81 -3.65 -8.11
C ASP A 59 -0.44 -4.33 -6.79
N PHE A 60 -1.03 -5.48 -6.50
CA PHE A 60 -0.51 -6.35 -5.46
C PHE A 60 -0.31 -7.78 -5.96
N ARG A 61 0.67 -8.44 -5.36
CA ARG A 61 0.94 -9.87 -5.53
C ARG A 61 1.10 -10.53 -4.17
N VAL A 62 1.19 -11.85 -4.16
CA VAL A 62 1.49 -12.61 -2.95
C VAL A 62 2.87 -13.22 -3.10
N GLU A 63 3.78 -12.90 -2.16
CA GLU A 63 5.11 -13.48 -2.08
C GLU A 63 5.25 -14.20 -0.74
N ASN A 64 5.63 -15.49 -0.75
CA ASN A 64 5.77 -16.31 0.45
C ASN A 64 4.52 -16.32 1.35
N GLY A 65 3.33 -16.35 0.74
CA GLY A 65 2.05 -16.31 1.45
C GLY A 65 1.69 -14.95 2.05
N LYS A 66 2.48 -13.90 1.81
CA LYS A 66 2.22 -12.54 2.29
C LYS A 66 1.94 -11.57 1.14
N PRO A 67 1.00 -10.65 1.30
CA PRO A 67 0.73 -9.64 0.28
C PRO A 67 1.88 -8.65 0.16
N VAL A 68 2.18 -8.30 -1.09
CA VAL A 68 3.15 -7.29 -1.49
C VAL A 68 2.46 -6.34 -2.45
N ILE A 69 2.44 -5.05 -2.13
CA ILE A 69 1.92 -4.01 -3.02
C ILE A 69 3.10 -3.42 -3.77
N GLU A 70 3.01 -3.36 -5.09
CA GLU A 70 4.01 -2.77 -5.97
C GLU A 70 3.45 -1.48 -6.54
N ILE A 71 4.22 -0.39 -6.43
CA ILE A 71 3.88 0.93 -6.95
C ILE A 71 5.06 1.37 -7.80
N LYS A 72 4.88 1.47 -9.11
CA LYS A 72 5.92 1.96 -10.02
C LYS A 72 5.66 3.41 -10.41
N GLY A 73 6.73 4.13 -10.72
CA GLY A 73 6.72 5.54 -11.08
C GLY A 73 7.76 6.35 -10.32
N ASP A 74 7.69 7.67 -10.46
CA ASP A 74 8.60 8.62 -9.78
C ASP A 74 8.13 8.89 -8.34
N VAL A 75 7.89 7.82 -7.59
CA VAL A 75 7.45 7.85 -6.20
C VAL A 75 8.56 7.40 -5.27
N LYS A 76 8.66 8.04 -4.12
CA LYS A 76 9.64 7.72 -3.08
C LYS A 76 8.98 7.10 -1.87
N GLU A 77 9.78 6.45 -1.03
CA GLU A 77 9.29 5.85 0.21
C GLU A 77 8.53 6.86 1.09
N GLU A 78 9.00 8.11 1.17
CA GLU A 78 8.35 9.15 1.95
C GLU A 78 6.92 9.47 1.45
N ASP A 79 6.72 9.54 0.13
CA ASP A 79 5.40 9.79 -0.47
C ASP A 79 4.39 8.71 -0.04
N ILE A 80 4.83 7.45 -0.05
CA ILE A 80 4.02 6.30 0.31
C ILE A 80 3.78 6.26 1.81
N ARG A 81 4.79 6.53 2.64
CA ARG A 81 4.63 6.61 4.10
C ARG A 81 3.61 7.65 4.51
N GLN A 82 3.67 8.85 3.92
CA GLN A 82 2.68 9.90 4.18
C GLN A 82 1.27 9.47 3.76
N ALA A 83 1.13 8.74 2.65
CA ALA A 83 -0.15 8.20 2.23
C ALA A 83 -0.69 7.14 3.20
N LEU A 84 0.17 6.26 3.69
CA LEU A 84 -0.20 5.24 4.66
C LEU A 84 -0.58 5.84 6.03
N GLU A 85 0.06 6.95 6.44
CA GLU A 85 -0.33 7.70 7.63
C GLU A 85 -1.76 8.26 7.55
N LYS A 86 -2.15 8.74 6.36
CA LYS A 86 -3.50 9.26 6.09
C LYS A 86 -4.55 8.17 5.88
N SER A 87 -4.12 6.95 5.59
CA SER A 87 -5.04 5.83 5.38
C SER A 87 -5.76 5.45 6.68
N GLN A 88 -7.09 5.50 6.65
CA GLN A 88 -7.95 5.12 7.77
C GLN A 88 -8.50 3.69 7.65
N LYS A 89 -8.08 2.93 6.63
CA LYS A 89 -8.54 1.55 6.44
C LYS A 89 -7.82 0.62 7.42
N TYR A 90 -8.61 -0.15 8.16
CA TYR A 90 -8.13 -1.22 9.02
C TYR A 90 -8.18 -2.56 8.30
N LEU A 91 -7.20 -3.41 8.59
CA LEU A 91 -7.08 -4.78 8.14
C LEU A 91 -7.29 -5.71 9.33
N ASP A 92 -7.99 -6.81 9.09
CA ASP A 92 -8.07 -7.91 10.05
C ASP A 92 -6.78 -8.74 9.98
N VAL A 93 -6.08 -8.79 11.10
CA VAL A 93 -4.87 -9.58 11.32
C VAL A 93 -5.25 -10.88 12.01
N LYS A 94 -4.74 -12.00 11.46
CA LYS A 94 -4.98 -13.35 11.97
C LYS A 94 -4.05 -13.71 13.12
#